data_AF-A0A318L1D9-F1
#
_entry.id   AF-A0A318L1D9-F1
#
_cell.length_a   1.000
_cell.length_b   1.000
_cell.length_c   1.000
_cell.angle_alpha   90.00
_cell.angle_beta   90.00
_cell.angle_gamma   90.00
#
_symmetry.space_group_name_H-M   'P 1'
#
loop_
_entity.id
_entity.type
_entity.pdbx_description
1 polymer ?
#
loop_
_entity_poly.entity_id
_entity_poly.type
_entity_poly.pdbx_seq_one_letter_code
_entity_poly.pdbx_strand_id
1 'polypeptide(L)' 'MSQVDEITREKWILGAFPEWGTWLNEEIDQEVVEKGTFAMWWIGCTGLWVKTENNTNIAVDLWFGNG' A
#
# COMPACT_ATOMS: atom_id res chain seq x y z
N MET A 1 18.85 -7.60 -28.76
CA MET A 1 18.13 -8.70 -28.09
C MET A 1 16.67 -8.34 -28.08
N SER A 2 15.76 -9.30 -28.22
CA SER A 2 14.34 -9.00 -28.11
C SER A 2 13.98 -8.79 -26.64
N GLN A 3 12.91 -8.05 -26.33
CA GLN A 3 12.45 -7.88 -24.94
C GLN A 3 12.15 -9.23 -24.26
N VAL A 4 11.72 -10.24 -25.03
CA VAL A 4 11.46 -11.59 -24.53
C VAL A 4 12.74 -12.24 -23.98
N ASP A 5 13.89 -11.99 -24.62
CA ASP A 5 15.18 -12.56 -24.20
C ASP A 5 15.72 -11.92 -22.90
N GLU A 6 15.20 -10.75 -22.53
CA GLU A 6 15.64 -10.02 -21.35
C GLU A 6 14.79 -10.31 -20.11
N ILE A 7 13.64 -10.97 -20.26
CA ILE A 7 12.73 -11.30 -19.15
C ILE A 7 13.32 -12.46 -18.34
N THR A 8 13.42 -12.25 -17.03
CA THR A 8 13.66 -13.32 -16.06
C THR A 8 12.51 -13.35 -15.05
N ARG A 9 12.40 -14.44 -14.29
CA ARG A 9 11.42 -14.54 -13.20
C ARG A 9 11.53 -13.37 -12.23
N GLU A 10 12.75 -12.98 -11.87
CA GLU A 10 13.04 -11.91 -10.92
C GLU A 10 12.61 -10.56 -11.46
N LYS A 11 12.92 -10.25 -12.73
CA LYS A 11 12.47 -9.01 -13.39
C LYS A 11 10.96 -8.93 -13.48
N TRP A 12 10.30 -10.04 -13.79
CA TRP A 12 8.84 -10.09 -13.83
C TRP A 12 8.23 -9.84 -12.45
N ILE A 13 8.69 -10.53 -11.41
CA ILE A 13 8.17 -10.36 -10.04
C ILE A 13 8.39 -8.93 -9.55
N LEU A 14 9.62 -8.40 -9.66
CA LEU A 14 9.95 -7.05 -9.19
C LEU A 14 9.29 -5.94 -10.01
N GLY A 15 8.92 -6.22 -11.26
CA GLY A 15 8.23 -5.27 -12.13
C GLY A 15 6.70 -5.29 -12.00
N ALA A 16 6.13 -6.34 -11.39
CA ALA A 16 4.67 -6.54 -11.35
C ALA A 16 4.07 -6.42 -9.93
N PHE A 17 4.86 -6.66 -8.88
CA PHE A 17 4.36 -6.70 -7.49
C PHE A 17 5.00 -5.61 -6.60
N PRO A 18 4.29 -5.13 -5.56
CA PRO A 18 2.91 -5.49 -5.20
C PRO A 18 1.89 -4.92 -6.21
N GLU A 19 0.72 -5.54 -6.31
CA GLU A 19 -0.25 -5.32 -7.38
C GLU A 19 -0.73 -3.87 -7.48
N TRP A 20 -0.76 -3.15 -6.36
CA TRP A 20 -1.19 -1.76 -6.29
C TRP A 20 -0.02 -0.77 -6.37
N GLY A 21 1.22 -1.25 -6.46
CA GLY A 21 2.41 -0.41 -6.41
C GLY A 21 2.38 0.52 -5.20
N THR A 22 2.40 1.83 -5.46
CA THR A 22 2.31 2.89 -4.46
C THR A 22 0.96 3.62 -4.44
N TRP A 23 -0.03 3.17 -5.21
CA TRP A 23 -1.31 3.87 -5.35
C TRP A 23 -1.95 4.20 -4.00
N LEU A 24 -2.08 3.21 -3.13
CA LEU A 24 -2.71 3.41 -1.82
C LEU A 24 -1.83 4.23 -0.86
N ASN A 25 -0.50 4.16 -1.01
CA ASN A 25 0.40 5.02 -0.25
C ASN A 25 0.15 6.49 -0.61
N GLU A 26 0.05 6.78 -1.91
CA GLU A 26 -0.22 8.12 -2.42
C GLU A 26 -1.61 8.63 -2.00
N GLU A 27 -2.62 7.77 -2.03
CA GLU A 27 -3.98 8.08 -1.56
C GLU A 27 -3.99 8.43 -0.06
N ILE A 28 -3.37 7.60 0.78
CA ILE A 28 -3.24 7.83 2.22
C ILE A 28 -2.52 9.14 2.51
N ASP A 29 -1.44 9.44 1.79
CA ASP A 29 -0.67 10.66 1.97
C ASP A 29 -1.48 11.90 1.60
N GLN A 30 -2.24 11.84 0.50
CA GLN A 30 -3.06 12.94 -0.02
C GLN A 30 -4.35 13.18 0.79
N GLU A 31 -4.85 12.17 1.51
CA GLU A 31 -6.09 12.29 2.27
C GLU A 31 -6.02 13.40 3.34
N VAL A 32 -6.93 14.37 3.26
CA VAL A 32 -7.05 15.46 4.25
C VAL A 32 -8.24 15.15 5.14
N VAL A 33 -7.96 14.58 6.32
CA VAL A 33 -8.98 14.17 7.27
C VAL A 33 -9.68 15.38 7.89
N GLU A 34 -11.01 15.42 7.80
CA GLU A 34 -11.82 16.51 8.32
C GLU A 34 -11.79 16.59 9.85
N LYS A 35 -12.00 17.81 10.37
CA LYS A 35 -12.02 18.06 11.81
C LYS A 35 -13.10 17.23 12.52
N GLY A 36 -12.75 16.57 13.62
CA GLY A 36 -13.63 15.69 14.39
C GLY A 36 -13.84 14.29 13.79
N THR A 37 -13.06 13.94 12.76
CA THR A 37 -13.15 12.65 12.07
C THR A 37 -11.81 11.90 12.04
N PHE A 38 -11.83 10.67 11.55
CA PHE A 38 -10.65 9.89 11.20
C PHE A 38 -10.93 9.11 9.91
N ALA A 39 -9.89 8.89 9.11
CA ALA A 39 -9.92 8.01 7.94
C ALA A 39 -9.25 6.68 8.28
N MET A 40 -9.68 5.61 7.62
CA MET A 40 -9.12 4.28 7.82
C MET A 40 -9.16 3.47 6.52
N TRP A 41 -8.08 2.74 6.27
CA TRP A 41 -7.96 1.81 5.15
C TRP A 41 -7.71 0.41 5.67
N TRP A 42 -8.42 -0.54 5.08
CA TRP A 42 -8.14 -1.95 5.27
C TRP A 42 -7.08 -2.39 4.27
N ILE A 43 -5.96 -2.90 4.79
CA ILE A 43 -4.80 -3.27 3.98
C ILE A 43 -4.55 -4.79 3.94
N GLY A 44 -5.60 -5.57 4.18
CA GLY A 44 -5.58 -7.04 4.11
C GLY A 44 -5.45 -7.73 5.48
N CYS A 45 -5.95 -8.96 5.58
CA CYS A 45 -6.10 -9.71 6.83
C CYS A 45 -6.80 -8.85 7.90
N THR A 46 -6.16 -8.55 9.02
CA THR A 46 -6.61 -7.62 10.06
C THR A 46 -5.85 -6.29 10.06
N GLY A 47 -5.02 -6.05 9.05
CA GLY A 47 -4.18 -4.88 8.91
C GLY A 47 -4.99 -3.62 8.62
N LEU A 48 -4.85 -2.60 9.45
CA LEU A 48 -5.51 -1.31 9.29
C LEU A 48 -4.48 -0.19 9.27
N TRP A 49 -4.69 0.77 8.36
CA TRP A 49 -4.07 2.08 8.43
C TRP A 49 -5.09 3.09 8.92
N VAL A 50 -4.75 3.89 9.93
CA VAL A 50 -5.62 4.93 10.48
C VAL A 50 -4.92 6.28 10.38
N LYS A 51 -5.64 7.30 9.89
CA LYS A 51 -5.19 8.69 9.82
C LYS A 51 -6.16 9.60 10.57
N THR A 52 -5.65 10.42 11.48
CA THR A 52 -6.47 11.37 12.27
C THR A 52 -6.51 12.76 11.64
N GLU A 53 -7.46 13.59 12.07
CA GLU A 53 -7.58 15.01 11.68
C GLU A 53 -6.28 15.83 11.85
N ASN A 54 -5.40 15.43 12.76
CA ASN A 54 -4.11 16.09 13.01
C ASN A 54 -2.94 15.43 12.27
N ASN A 55 -3.23 14.71 11.19
CA ASN A 55 -2.25 14.02 10.35
C ASN A 55 -1.41 12.97 11.12
N THR A 56 -1.93 12.43 12.23
CA THR A 56 -1.30 11.28 12.89
C THR A 56 -1.62 10.01 12.11
N ASN A 57 -0.60 9.23 11.78
CA ASN A 57 -0.74 7.98 11.06
C ASN A 57 -0.41 6.79 11.97
N ILE A 58 -1.25 5.76 11.95
CA ILE A 58 -1.13 4.58 12.82
C ILE A 58 -1.28 3.33 11.94
N ALA A 59 -0.33 2.42 12.08
CA ALA A 59 -0.32 1.11 11.48
C ALA A 59 -0.71 0.07 12.54
N VAL A 60 -1.77 -0.70 12.30
CA VAL A 60 -2.29 -1.72 13.22
C VAL A 60 -2.30 -3.08 12.53
N ASP A 61 -1.62 -4.08 13.12
CA ASP A 61 -1.59 -5.47 12.66
C ASP A 61 -1.27 -5.67 11.17
N LEU A 62 -0.37 -4.84 10.60
CA LEU A 62 0.01 -4.95 9.19
C LEU A 62 0.72 -6.28 8.92
N TRP A 63 0.27 -6.97 7.89
CA TRP A 63 0.82 -8.25 7.50
C TRP A 63 0.96 -8.34 5.98
N PHE A 64 2.21 -8.55 5.54
CA PHE A 64 2.59 -8.61 4.12
C PHE A 64 3.24 -9.96 3.77
N GLY A 65 2.90 -10.99 4.53
CA GLY A 65 3.37 -12.36 4.33
C GLY A 65 2.36 -13.23 3.58
N ASN A 66 2.67 -14.52 3.55
CA ASN A 66 1.73 -15.56 3.12
C ASN A 66 1.29 -16.35 4.36
N GLY A 67 0.01 -16.72 4.42
CA GLY A 67 -0.66 -17.33 5.58
C GLY A 67 -0.55 -18.84 5.56
#